data_AF-A0A949MXI3-F1
#
_entry.id   AF-A0A949MXI3-F1
#
_cell.length_a   1.000
_cell.length_b   1.000
_cell.length_c   1.000
_cell.angle_alpha   90.00
_cell.angle_beta   90.00
_cell.angle_gamma   90.00
#
_symmetry.space_group_name_H-M   'P 1'
#
loop_
_entity.id
_entity.type
_entity.pdbx_description
1 polymer ?
#
loop_
_entity_poly.entity_id
_entity_poly.type
_entity_poly.pdbx_seq_one_letter_code
_entity_poly.pdbx_strand_id
1 'polypeptide(L)' 'MKYTTVSLPEPLNKKIKKLIKKTGFPSTSAFVIFILREILANKTDVSPLVNKDKIMEQLKNLGYL' A
#
# COMPACT_ATOMS: atom_id res chain seq x y z
N MET A 1 -15.78 12.35 -6.28
CA MET A 1 -14.46 11.69 -6.49
C MET A 1 -14.71 10.33 -7.11
N LYS A 2 -13.91 9.93 -8.11
CA LYS A 2 -14.00 8.59 -8.71
C LYS A 2 -13.10 7.64 -7.91
N TYR A 3 -13.62 6.48 -7.54
CA TYR A 3 -12.88 5.45 -6.81
C TYR A 3 -12.50 4.31 -7.76
N THR A 4 -11.34 3.71 -7.51
CA THR A 4 -10.89 2.50 -8.20
C THR A 4 -10.78 1.37 -7.17
N THR A 5 -10.98 0.13 -7.63
CA THR A 5 -10.85 -1.05 -6.77
C THR A 5 -9.44 -1.61 -6.91
N VAL A 6 -8.76 -1.81 -5.79
CA VAL A 6 -7.45 -2.44 -5.73
C VAL A 6 -7.60 -3.76 -4.98
N SER A 7 -7.27 -4.86 -5.66
CA SER A 7 -7.26 -6.18 -5.02
C SER A 7 -6.05 -6.28 -4.09
N LEU A 8 -6.31 -6.62 -2.83
CA LEU A 8 -5.31 -6.89 -1.81
C LEU A 8 -5.47 -8.34 -1.36
N PRO A 9 -4.37 -9.12 -1.22
CA PRO A 9 -4.49 -10.46 -0.66
C PRO A 9 -5.16 -10.42 0.71
N GLU A 10 -6.04 -11.37 0.96
CA GLU A 10 -6.76 -11.45 2.23
C GLU A 10 -5.85 -11.45 3.47
N PRO A 11 -4.67 -12.13 3.46
CA PRO A 11 -3.76 -12.09 4.60
C PRO A 11 -3.23 -10.69 4.90
N LEU A 12 -2.94 -9.91 3.84
CA LEU A 12 -2.47 -8.54 3.96
C LEU A 12 -3.57 -7.64 4.51
N ASN A 13 -4.78 -7.76 3.95
CA ASN A 13 -5.95 -7.01 4.44
C ASN A 13 -6.24 -7.31 5.93
N LYS A 14 -6.12 -8.58 6.37
CA LYS A 14 -6.27 -8.96 7.79
C LYS A 14 -5.21 -8.29 8.68
N LYS A 15 -3.95 -8.26 8.25
CA LYS A 15 -2.87 -7.58 8.99
C LYS A 15 -3.15 -6.09 9.12
N ILE A 16 -3.55 -5.44 8.03
CA ILE A 16 -3.90 -4.01 8.02
C ILE A 16 -5.09 -3.73 8.94
N LYS A 17 -6.17 -4.53 8.87
CA LYS A 17 -7.33 -4.39 9.78
C LYS A 17 -6.94 -4.46 11.25
N LYS A 18 -6.02 -5.36 11.63
CA LYS A 18 -5.52 -5.44 13.01
C LYS A 18 -4.72 -4.20 13.39
N LEU A 19 -3.87 -3.71 12.48
CA LEU A 19 -3.02 -2.53 12.69
C LEU A 19 -3.85 -1.26 12.93
N ILE A 20 -4.90 -1.05 12.12
CA ILE A 20 -5.70 0.18 12.18
C ILE A 20 -6.80 0.18 13.25
N LYS A 21 -6.98 -0.93 13.99
CA LYS A 21 -8.10 -1.11 14.93
C LYS A 21 -8.14 -0.07 16.07
N LYS A 22 -7.04 0.63 16.32
CA LYS A 22 -6.90 1.66 17.37
C LYS A 22 -6.45 3.03 16.87
N THR A 23 -6.33 3.20 15.56
CA THR A 23 -5.73 4.41 14.97
C THR A 23 -6.78 5.44 14.54
N GLY A 24 -8.07 5.14 14.68
CA GLY A 24 -9.18 6.03 14.28
C GLY A 24 -9.51 6.02 12.78
N PHE A 25 -8.88 5.15 11.98
CA PHE A 25 -9.22 5.04 10.56
C PHE A 25 -10.57 4.34 10.37
N PRO A 26 -11.47 4.89 9.53
CA PRO A 26 -12.80 4.33 9.30
C PRO A 26 -12.77 3.06 8.44
N SER A 27 -11.69 2.82 7.68
CA SER A 27 -11.54 1.65 6.82
C SER A 27 -10.07 1.38 6.47
N THR A 28 -9.80 0.17 5.96
CA THR A 28 -8.50 -0.18 5.38
C THR A 28 -8.20 0.66 4.15
N SER A 29 -9.19 1.00 3.34
CA SER A 29 -9.02 1.90 2.19
C SER A 29 -8.57 3.29 2.61
N ALA A 30 -9.14 3.85 3.69
CA ALA A 30 -8.72 5.15 4.21
C ALA A 30 -7.26 5.15 4.66
N PHE A 31 -6.83 4.07 5.33
CA PHE A 31 -5.42 3.90 5.71
C PHE A 31 -4.49 3.79 4.50
N VAL A 32 -4.85 2.98 3.49
CA VAL A 32 -4.03 2.84 2.27
C VAL A 32 -3.92 4.17 1.53
N ILE A 33 -5.02 4.92 1.42
CA ILE A 33 -5.02 6.26 0.81
C ILE A 33 -4.10 7.21 1.57
N PHE A 34 -4.15 7.21 2.91
CA PHE A 34 -3.28 8.04 3.74
C PHE A 34 -1.80 7.73 3.48
N ILE A 35 -1.40 6.46 3.51
CA ILE A 35 0.00 6.06 3.25
C ILE A 35 0.45 6.44 1.84
N LEU A 36 -0.39 6.20 0.82
CA LEU A 36 -0.06 6.59 -0.55
C LEU A 36 0.10 8.10 -0.70
N ARG A 37 -0.74 8.89 -0.02
CA ARG A 37 -0.61 10.35 0.00
C ARG A 37 0.70 10.78 0.67
N GLU A 38 1.03 10.21 1.82
CA GLU A 38 2.28 10.52 2.52
C GLU A 38 3.52 10.19 1.66
N ILE A 39 3.54 9.03 1.00
CA ILE A 39 4.65 8.64 0.11
C ILE A 39 4.74 9.58 -1.10
N LEU A 40 3.61 9.98 -1.68
CA LEU A 40 3.57 10.88 -2.84
C LEU A 40 3.80 12.35 -2.48
N ALA A 41 3.50 12.77 -1.26
CA ALA A 41 3.70 14.12 -0.76
C ALA A 41 5.15 14.34 -0.29
N ASN A 42 5.75 13.33 0.35
CA ASN A 42 7.16 13.35 0.78
C ASN A 42 8.15 13.10 -0.38
N LYS A 43 7.79 13.46 -1.62
CA LYS A 43 8.68 13.40 -2.79
C LYS A 43 9.79 14.47 -2.70
N THR A 44 10.72 14.27 -1.80
CA THR A 44 12.13 14.55 -2.05
C THR A 44 12.71 13.20 -2.53
N ASP A 45 12.84 13.03 -3.84
CA ASP A 45 13.39 11.84 -4.53
C ASP A 45 12.65 10.49 -4.42
N VAL A 46 11.66 10.29 -5.29
CA VAL A 46 11.07 8.97 -5.62
C VAL A 46 11.94 8.12 -6.55
N SER A 47 13.08 8.64 -7.00
CA SER A 47 13.97 7.99 -7.99
C SER A 47 14.48 6.60 -7.55
N PRO A 48 14.80 6.31 -6.27
CA PRO A 48 15.30 4.99 -5.89
C PRO A 48 14.20 3.94 -5.61
N LEU A 49 12.99 4.37 -5.28
CA LEU A 49 11.87 3.49 -4.87
C LEU A 49 11.11 2.90 -6.07
N VAL A 50 11.25 3.49 -7.26
CA VAL A 50 10.63 3.02 -8.51
C VAL A 50 11.68 2.31 -9.39
N ASN A 51 12.63 1.61 -8.79
CA ASN A 51 13.45 0.69 -9.56
C ASN A 51 12.58 -0.55 -9.86
N LYS A 52 11.91 -0.52 -11.00
CA LYS A 52 10.88 -1.47 -11.45
C LYS A 52 11.33 -2.94 -11.29
N ASP A 53 12.62 -3.19 -11.44
CA ASP A 53 13.23 -4.52 -11.31
C ASP A 53 13.21 -5.04 -9.87
N LYS A 54 13.53 -4.19 -8.87
CA LYS A 54 13.43 -4.56 -7.45
C LYS A 54 11.97 -4.85 -7.05
N ILE A 55 11.03 -4.08 -7.58
CA ILE A 55 9.60 -4.28 -7.31
C ILE A 55 9.15 -5.63 -7.91
N MET A 56 9.55 -5.95 -9.15
CA MET A 56 9.23 -7.25 -9.76
C MET A 56 9.83 -8.42 -8.98
N GLU A 57 11.06 -8.30 -8.48
CA GLU A 57 11.71 -9.34 -7.69
C GLU A 57 11.02 -9.55 -6.33
N GLN A 58 10.64 -8.45 -5.66
CA GLN A 58 9.85 -8.52 -4.43
C GLN A 58 8.45 -9.12 -4.66
N LEU A 59 7.80 -8.78 -5.77
CA LEU A 59 6.50 -9.33 -6.13
C LEU A 59 6.57 -10.84 -6.42
N LYS A 60 7.63 -11.31 -7.09
CA LYS A 60 7.91 -12.75 -7.26
C LYS A 60 8.12 -13.44 -5.92
N ASN A 61 8.94 -12.89 -5.04
CA ASN A 61 9.21 -13.47 -3.71
C ASN A 61 7.97 -13.51 -2.80
N LEU A 62 7.01 -12.61 -3.02
CA LEU A 62 5.75 -12.58 -2.31
C LEU A 62 4.64 -13.42 -2.99
N GLY A 63 4.93 -14.06 -4.13
CA GLY A 63 4.01 -14.95 -4.85
C GLY A 63 2.91 -14.25 -5.65
N TYR A 64 3.13 -13.00 -6.07
CA TYR A 64 2.18 -12.27 -6.93
C TYR A 64 2.38 -12.53 -8.43
N LEU A 65 3.54 -13.10 -8.82
CA LEU A 65 3.93 -13.44 -10.19
C LEU A 65 4.30 -14.92 -10.27
#